data_AF-A0A840RPM0-F1
#
_entry.id   AF-A0A840RPM0-F1
#
_cell.length_a   1.000
_cell.length_b   1.000
_cell.length_c   1.000
_cell.angle_alpha   90.00
_cell.angle_beta   90.00
_cell.angle_gamma   90.00
#
_symmetry.space_group_name_H-M   'P 1'
#
loop_
_entity.id
_entity.type
_entity.pdbx_description
1 polymer ?
#
loop_
_entity_poly.entity_id
_entity_poly.type
_entity_poly.pdbx_seq_one_letter_code
_entity_poly.pdbx_strand_id
1 'polypeptide(L)'
;MTTTTLPPVSENPYAYTDVRQPVRMPNGIQCDVKFANAENYVSFLATPKDFYEHGRQIYAECDAGKWGLVVDYVPTDEELSRSAYKRIYYELSLATNDVNKYQDRIDLNDATDTDRRLAIAWKTYRAALNRIPEKPDFPNDICWPAAPNATI
;
A
#
# COMPACT_ATOMS: atom_id res chain seq x y z
N MET A 1 -47.95 -9.65 -12.20
CA MET A 1 -47.06 -8.52 -12.53
C MET A 1 -46.65 -7.88 -11.22
N THR A 2 -45.47 -8.19 -10.72
CA THR A 2 -44.91 -7.55 -9.51
C THR A 2 -44.24 -6.26 -9.94
N THR A 3 -44.89 -5.13 -9.63
CA THR A 3 -44.33 -3.79 -9.85
C THR A 3 -43.22 -3.57 -8.84
N THR A 4 -41.96 -3.68 -9.28
CA THR A 4 -40.81 -3.25 -8.50
C THR A 4 -40.81 -1.73 -8.45
N THR A 5 -41.35 -1.16 -7.39
CA THR A 5 -41.23 0.28 -7.09
C THR A 5 -39.77 0.57 -6.77
N LEU A 6 -39.09 1.28 -7.67
CA LEU A 6 -37.77 1.84 -7.39
C LEU A 6 -37.88 2.76 -6.16
N PRO A 7 -36.94 2.70 -5.21
CA PRO A 7 -36.96 3.60 -4.07
C PRO A 7 -36.90 5.07 -4.54
N PRO A 8 -37.55 6.01 -3.83
CA PRO A 8 -37.50 7.41 -4.18
C PRO A 8 -36.05 7.91 -4.17
N VAL A 9 -35.62 8.51 -5.27
CA VAL A 9 -34.30 9.15 -5.38
C VAL A 9 -34.27 10.33 -4.41
N SER A 10 -33.33 10.32 -3.48
CA SER A 10 -33.10 11.44 -2.56
C SER A 10 -32.66 12.69 -3.35
N GLU A 11 -33.22 13.86 -3.04
CA GLU A 11 -32.81 15.16 -3.60
C GLU A 11 -31.34 15.47 -3.31
N ASN A 12 -30.81 14.98 -2.18
CA ASN A 12 -29.38 14.97 -1.91
C ASN A 12 -28.78 13.62 -2.33
N PRO A 13 -27.99 13.57 -3.42
CA PRO A 13 -27.42 12.31 -3.91
C PRO A 13 -26.42 11.67 -2.95
N TYR A 14 -25.95 12.41 -1.95
CA TYR A 14 -24.98 11.96 -0.96
C TYR A 14 -25.59 11.75 0.43
N ALA A 15 -26.92 11.79 0.56
CA ALA A 15 -27.58 11.35 1.79
C ALA A 15 -27.21 9.89 2.08
N TYR A 16 -26.96 9.56 3.34
CA TYR A 16 -26.64 8.21 3.79
C TYR A 16 -27.45 7.84 5.03
N THR A 17 -27.77 6.56 5.16
CA THR A 17 -28.67 6.06 6.21
C THR A 17 -27.96 5.20 7.24
N ASP A 18 -26.83 4.59 6.86
CA ASP A 18 -26.07 3.71 7.73
C ASP A 18 -24.58 3.72 7.38
N VAL A 19 -23.72 3.50 8.37
CA VAL A 19 -22.29 3.33 8.21
C VAL A 19 -21.85 2.17 9.11
N ARG A 20 -21.03 1.27 8.57
CA ARG A 20 -20.57 0.08 9.31
C ARG A 20 -19.11 -0.24 9.02
N GLN A 21 -18.56 -1.11 9.87
CA GLN A 21 -17.17 -1.57 9.81
C GLN A 21 -16.14 -0.44 9.71
N PRO A 22 -16.19 0.57 10.60
CA PRO A 22 -15.20 1.63 10.58
C PRO A 22 -13.82 1.10 11.01
N VAL A 23 -12.83 1.28 10.15
CA VAL A 23 -11.43 0.91 10.37
C VAL A 23 -10.57 2.16 10.22
N ARG A 24 -9.78 2.48 11.26
CA ARG A 24 -8.84 3.60 11.23
C ARG A 24 -7.67 3.25 10.33
N MET A 25 -7.52 4.00 9.25
CA MET A 25 -6.38 3.96 8.34
C MET A 25 -5.47 5.18 8.61
N PRO A 26 -4.19 5.16 8.18
CA PRO A 26 -3.30 6.31 8.33
C PRO A 26 -3.83 7.61 7.68
N ASN A 27 -4.67 7.49 6.66
CA ASN A 27 -5.21 8.60 5.87
C ASN A 27 -6.69 8.93 6.15
N GLY A 28 -7.37 8.20 7.04
CA GLY A 28 -8.80 8.41 7.30
C GLY A 28 -9.47 7.25 8.04
N ILE A 29 -10.78 7.13 7.90
CA ILE A 29 -11.55 5.98 8.37
C ILE A 29 -12.14 5.29 7.15
N GLN A 30 -11.70 4.07 6.89
CA GLN A 30 -12.32 3.20 5.90
C GLN A 30 -13.62 2.65 6.49
N CYS A 31 -14.72 2.74 5.75
CA CYS A 31 -16.01 2.23 6.22
C CYS A 31 -16.92 1.86 5.03
N ASP A 32 -17.95 1.09 5.33
CA ASP A 32 -19.02 0.75 4.41
C ASP A 32 -20.19 1.72 4.64
N VAL A 33 -20.55 2.49 3.62
CA VAL A 33 -21.61 3.51 3.71
C VAL A 33 -22.82 3.11 2.88
N LYS A 34 -24.00 3.11 3.49
CA LYS A 34 -25.28 2.95 2.79
C LYS A 34 -25.80 4.31 2.37
N PHE A 35 -25.41 4.75 1.17
CA PHE A 35 -26.00 5.94 0.56
C PHE A 35 -27.45 5.68 0.15
N ALA A 36 -28.32 6.69 0.29
CA ALA A 36 -29.74 6.61 0.00
C ALA A 36 -30.02 6.22 -1.47
N ASN A 37 -29.16 6.67 -2.38
CA ASN A 37 -29.27 6.39 -3.82
C ASN A 37 -28.44 5.18 -4.27
N ALA A 38 -27.76 4.48 -3.35
CA ALA A 38 -26.99 3.28 -3.65
C ALA A 38 -27.76 2.02 -3.25
N GLU A 39 -27.81 1.03 -4.14
CA GLU A 39 -28.45 -0.26 -3.86
C GLU A 39 -27.68 -1.05 -2.79
N ASN A 40 -26.36 -0.99 -2.82
CA ASN A 40 -25.47 -1.70 -1.90
C ASN A 40 -24.70 -0.73 -1.00
N TYR A 41 -24.05 -1.27 0.03
CA TYR A 41 -23.03 -0.52 0.76
C TYR A 41 -21.88 -0.20 -0.19
N VAL A 42 -21.37 1.02 -0.07
CA VAL A 42 -20.24 1.51 -0.84
C VAL A 42 -19.06 1.62 0.10
N SER A 43 -17.97 0.95 -0.27
CA SER A 43 -16.68 1.09 0.39
C SER A 43 -16.18 2.52 0.21
N PHE A 44 -15.97 3.23 1.33
CA PHE A 44 -15.70 4.65 1.35
C PHE A 44 -14.58 4.98 2.36
N LEU A 45 -13.65 5.83 1.95
CA LEU A 45 -12.61 6.35 2.82
C LEU A 45 -13.00 7.77 3.25
N ALA A 46 -13.51 7.90 4.47
CA ALA A 46 -13.86 9.19 5.04
C ALA A 46 -12.63 9.88 5.61
N THR A 47 -12.45 11.16 5.30
CA THR A 47 -11.30 11.94 5.76
C THR A 47 -11.74 13.24 6.45
N PRO A 48 -10.97 13.77 7.42
CA PRO A 48 -11.33 15.04 8.06
C PRO A 48 -11.22 16.23 7.09
N LYS A 49 -10.51 16.06 5.97
CA LYS A 49 -10.27 17.07 4.94
C LYS A 49 -10.93 16.70 3.60
N ASP A 50 -12.00 15.90 3.65
CA ASP A 50 -12.70 15.49 2.46
C ASP A 50 -13.19 16.68 1.65
N PHE A 51 -13.16 16.57 0.32
CA PHE A 51 -13.64 17.66 -0.54
C PHE A 51 -15.15 17.84 -0.35
N TYR A 52 -15.89 16.72 -0.35
CA TYR A 52 -17.32 16.73 -0.17
C TYR A 52 -17.70 16.72 1.32
N GLU A 53 -18.76 17.44 1.66
CA GLU A 53 -19.19 17.61 3.05
C GLU A 53 -19.55 16.29 3.74
N HIS A 54 -20.23 15.38 3.03
CA HIS A 54 -20.63 14.09 3.58
C HIS A 54 -19.41 13.26 4.04
N GLY A 55 -18.27 13.34 3.34
CA GLY A 55 -17.06 12.62 3.75
C GLY A 55 -16.51 13.11 5.09
N ARG A 56 -16.51 14.44 5.31
CA ARG A 56 -16.11 15.03 6.59
C ARG A 56 -17.09 14.69 7.72
N GLN A 57 -18.39 14.70 7.41
CA GLN A 57 -19.44 14.33 8.36
C GLN A 57 -19.32 12.85 8.78
N ILE A 58 -19.21 11.92 7.82
CA ILE A 58 -19.03 10.50 8.09
C ILE A 58 -17.77 10.27 8.93
N TYR A 59 -16.66 10.95 8.61
CA TYR A 59 -15.45 10.87 9.42
C TYR A 59 -15.71 11.29 10.87
N ALA A 60 -16.30 12.47 11.09
CA ALA A 60 -16.57 12.99 12.42
C ALA A 60 -17.53 12.07 13.22
N GLU A 61 -18.52 11.48 12.56
CA GLU A 61 -19.45 10.55 13.19
C GLU A 61 -18.80 9.23 13.58
N CYS A 62 -17.95 8.67 12.72
CA CYS A 62 -17.17 7.47 13.05
C CYS A 62 -16.18 7.77 14.19
N ASP A 63 -15.48 8.90 14.13
CA ASP A 63 -14.53 9.32 15.17
C ASP A 63 -15.19 9.55 16.54
N ALA A 64 -16.43 10.06 16.53
CA ALA A 64 -17.27 10.19 17.71
C ALA A 64 -17.87 8.86 18.20
N GLY A 65 -17.65 7.75 17.50
CA GLY A 65 -18.14 6.42 17.86
C GLY A 65 -19.63 6.18 17.57
N LYS A 66 -20.29 7.04 16.78
CA LYS A 66 -21.71 6.90 16.43
C LYS A 66 -22.02 5.55 15.75
N TRP A 67 -21.08 5.08 14.94
CA TRP A 67 -21.21 3.89 14.10
C TRP A 67 -20.47 2.66 14.66
N GLY A 68 -20.19 2.67 15.96
CA GLY A 68 -19.46 1.63 16.67
C GLY A 68 -17.98 1.95 16.89
N LEU A 69 -17.25 0.98 17.42
CA LEU A 69 -15.83 1.12 17.71
C LEU A 69 -15.03 1.16 16.41
N VAL A 70 -14.25 2.22 16.22
CA VAL A 70 -13.26 2.30 15.15
C VAL A 70 -12.03 1.51 15.56
N VAL A 71 -11.76 0.40 14.89
CA VAL A 71 -10.56 -0.42 15.14
C VAL A 71 -9.39 0.07 14.30
N ASP A 72 -8.19 0.00 14.83
CA ASP A 72 -7.00 0.35 14.05
C ASP A 72 -6.73 -0.69 12.97
N TYR A 73 -6.38 -0.22 11.77
CA TYR A 73 -5.96 -1.08 10.68
C TYR A 73 -4.66 -1.79 11.05
N VAL A 74 -4.72 -3.12 11.01
CA VAL A 74 -3.56 -4.01 11.08
C VAL A 74 -3.47 -4.72 9.73
N PRO A 75 -2.40 -4.47 8.94
CA PRO A 75 -2.19 -5.18 7.69
C PRO A 75 -2.14 -6.69 7.90
N THR A 76 -2.70 -7.44 6.96
CA THR A 76 -2.56 -8.90 6.94
C THR A 76 -1.16 -9.31 6.50
N ASP A 77 -0.71 -10.50 6.90
CA ASP A 77 0.57 -11.08 6.41
C ASP A 77 0.62 -11.14 4.89
N GLU A 78 -0.51 -11.36 4.21
CA GLU A 78 -0.58 -11.36 2.75
C GLU A 78 -0.32 -9.96 2.16
N GLU A 79 -0.92 -8.92 2.74
CA GLU A 79 -0.68 -7.53 2.33
C GLU A 79 0.77 -7.10 2.57
N LEU A 80 1.34 -7.47 3.71
CA LEU A 80 2.75 -7.23 4.04
C LEU A 80 3.66 -7.97 3.06
N SER A 81 3.40 -9.24 2.79
CA SER A 81 4.15 -10.05 1.82
C SER A 81 4.10 -9.44 0.43
N ARG A 82 2.91 -9.04 -0.04
CA ARG A 82 2.72 -8.41 -1.36
C ARG A 82 3.51 -7.10 -1.47
N SER A 83 3.47 -6.28 -0.42
CA SER A 83 4.25 -5.04 -0.34
C SER A 83 5.75 -5.30 -0.37
N ALA A 84 6.21 -6.27 0.43
CA ALA A 84 7.62 -6.67 0.50
C ALA A 84 8.12 -7.21 -0.84
N TYR A 85 7.39 -8.11 -1.49
CA TYR A 85 7.75 -8.63 -2.82
C TYR A 85 7.81 -7.53 -3.87
N LYS A 86 6.86 -6.59 -3.86
CA LYS A 86 6.89 -5.43 -4.77
C LYS A 86 8.19 -4.64 -4.62
N ARG A 87 8.62 -4.39 -3.38
CA ARG A 87 9.90 -3.73 -3.11
C ARG A 87 11.09 -4.58 -3.56
N ILE A 88 11.12 -5.87 -3.21
CA ILE A 88 12.20 -6.79 -3.62
C ILE A 88 12.36 -6.76 -5.15
N TYR A 89 11.28 -6.90 -5.91
CA TYR A 89 11.36 -6.91 -7.37
C TYR A 89 11.83 -5.58 -7.95
N TYR A 90 11.37 -4.45 -7.38
CA TYR A 90 11.85 -3.13 -7.78
C TYR A 90 13.36 -3.00 -7.56
N GLU A 91 13.84 -3.34 -6.36
CA GLU A 91 15.25 -3.26 -5.98
C GLU A 91 16.14 -4.23 -6.79
N LEU A 92 15.65 -5.45 -7.08
CA LEU A 92 16.35 -6.42 -7.93
C LEU A 92 16.51 -5.91 -9.36
N SER A 93 15.52 -5.18 -9.88
CA SER A 93 15.60 -4.56 -11.21
C SER A 93 16.69 -3.49 -11.25
N LEU A 94 16.71 -2.58 -10.27
CA LEU A 94 17.76 -1.56 -10.14
C LEU A 94 19.14 -2.20 -9.99
N ALA A 95 19.29 -3.14 -9.07
CA ALA A 95 20.55 -3.84 -8.83
C ALA A 95 21.05 -4.59 -10.07
N THR A 96 20.14 -5.16 -10.88
CA THR A 96 20.52 -5.85 -12.13
C THR A 96 21.07 -4.87 -13.15
N ASN A 97 20.49 -3.68 -13.29
CA ASN A 97 21.00 -2.64 -14.18
C ASN A 97 22.41 -2.19 -13.75
N ASP A 98 22.64 -1.97 -12.46
CA ASP A 98 23.96 -1.59 -11.94
C ASP A 98 25.00 -2.72 -12.10
N VAL A 99 24.62 -3.98 -11.83
CA VAL A 99 25.50 -5.12 -12.08
C VAL A 99 25.93 -5.17 -13.54
N ASN A 100 24.98 -5.06 -14.48
CA ASN A 100 25.28 -5.11 -15.92
C ASN A 100 26.23 -3.97 -16.32
N LYS A 101 25.94 -2.74 -15.89
CA LYS A 101 26.79 -1.56 -16.16
C LYS A 101 28.26 -1.78 -15.79
N TYR A 102 28.55 -2.32 -14.61
CA TYR A 102 29.94 -2.57 -14.20
C TYR A 102 30.51 -3.85 -14.81
N GLN A 103 29.68 -4.87 -15.03
CA GLN A 103 30.11 -6.12 -15.66
C GLN A 103 30.52 -5.92 -17.11
N ASP A 104 29.81 -5.09 -17.88
CA ASP A 104 30.17 -4.77 -19.27
C ASP A 104 31.59 -4.19 -19.36
N ARG A 105 31.96 -3.29 -18.42
CA ARG A 105 33.33 -2.74 -18.35
C ARG A 105 34.37 -3.79 -17.99
N ILE A 106 34.01 -4.74 -17.11
CA ILE A 106 34.90 -5.84 -16.73
C ILE A 106 35.13 -6.75 -17.94
N ASP A 107 34.06 -7.11 -18.64
CA ASP A 107 34.09 -8.02 -19.79
C ASP A 107 34.88 -7.41 -20.96
N LEU A 108 34.83 -6.08 -21.10
CA LEU A 108 35.62 -5.31 -22.07
C LEU A 108 37.07 -5.05 -21.62
N ASN A 109 37.48 -5.52 -20.43
CA ASN A 109 38.77 -5.22 -19.79
C ASN A 109 39.06 -3.71 -19.61
N ASP A 110 38.02 -2.87 -19.51
CA ASP A 110 38.09 -1.41 -19.31
C ASP A 110 37.72 -0.98 -17.87
N ALA A 111 37.38 -1.93 -17.00
CA ALA A 111 36.99 -1.63 -15.63
C ALA A 111 38.15 -1.08 -14.78
N THR A 112 37.85 -0.06 -13.98
CA THR A 112 38.70 0.38 -12.88
C THR A 112 38.56 -0.57 -11.66
N ASP A 113 39.44 -0.42 -10.66
CA ASP A 113 39.29 -1.16 -9.40
C ASP A 113 38.00 -0.77 -8.66
N THR A 114 37.56 0.49 -8.78
CA THR A 114 36.29 0.96 -8.22
C THR A 114 35.11 0.26 -8.91
N ASP A 115 35.12 0.15 -10.24
CA ASP A 115 34.07 -0.56 -10.99
C ASP A 115 33.99 -2.03 -10.55
N ARG A 116 35.13 -2.71 -10.40
CA ARG A 116 35.20 -4.09 -9.90
C ARG A 116 34.62 -4.23 -8.49
N ARG A 117 34.94 -3.30 -7.59
CA ARG A 117 34.38 -3.30 -6.22
C ARG A 117 32.87 -3.07 -6.22
N LEU A 118 32.38 -2.14 -7.05
CA LEU A 118 30.95 -1.87 -7.20
C LEU A 118 30.20 -3.06 -7.80
N ALA A 119 30.76 -3.74 -8.81
CA ALA A 119 30.18 -4.96 -9.37
C ALA A 119 29.97 -6.04 -8.28
N ILE A 120 30.98 -6.24 -7.41
CA ILE A 120 30.88 -7.20 -6.30
C ILE A 120 29.83 -6.73 -5.28
N ALA A 121 29.85 -5.46 -4.88
CA ALA A 121 28.90 -4.92 -3.91
C ALA A 121 27.45 -5.05 -4.37
N TRP A 122 27.17 -4.73 -5.65
CA TRP A 122 25.82 -4.86 -6.23
C TRP A 122 25.38 -6.31 -6.38
N LYS A 123 26.29 -7.23 -6.72
CA LYS A 123 26.00 -8.68 -6.73
C LYS A 123 25.66 -9.19 -5.32
N THR A 124 26.40 -8.75 -4.31
CA THR A 124 26.12 -9.09 -2.89
C THR A 124 24.77 -8.53 -2.44
N TYR A 125 24.46 -7.28 -2.78
CA TYR A 125 23.15 -6.66 -2.51
C TYR A 125 22.00 -7.45 -3.16
N ARG A 126 22.11 -7.77 -4.45
CA ARG A 126 21.13 -8.57 -5.18
C ARG A 126 20.93 -9.96 -4.55
N ALA A 127 22.01 -10.61 -4.12
CA ALA A 127 21.95 -11.88 -3.43
C ALA A 127 21.28 -11.76 -2.05
N ALA A 128 21.51 -10.67 -1.33
CA ALA A 128 20.84 -10.39 -0.05
C ALA A 128 19.33 -10.17 -0.23
N LEU A 129 18.91 -9.42 -1.25
CA LEU A 129 17.50 -9.21 -1.59
C LEU A 129 16.75 -10.51 -1.85
N ASN A 130 17.34 -11.43 -2.64
CA ASN A 130 16.73 -12.72 -2.94
C ASN A 130 16.54 -13.62 -1.69
N ARG A 131 17.34 -13.42 -0.65
CA ARG A 131 17.24 -14.18 0.61
C ARG A 131 16.25 -13.60 1.61
N ILE A 132 15.67 -12.42 1.35
CA ILE A 132 14.72 -11.79 2.27
C ILE A 132 13.50 -12.71 2.56
N PRO A 133 12.86 -13.32 1.55
CA PRO A 133 11.70 -14.20 1.80
C PRO A 133 12.03 -15.50 2.55
N GLU A 134 13.32 -15.86 2.64
CA GLU A 134 13.79 -17.06 3.36
C GLU A 134 14.00 -16.79 4.86
N LYS A 135 13.84 -15.54 5.32
CA LYS A 135 14.04 -15.16 6.72
C LYS A 135 12.83 -15.54 7.57
N PRO A 136 13.04 -15.96 8.84
CA PRO A 136 11.95 -16.35 9.73
C PRO A 136 11.00 -15.19 10.07
N ASP A 137 11.50 -13.95 10.03
CA ASP A 137 10.75 -12.75 10.39
C ASP A 137 9.94 -12.16 9.21
N PHE A 138 10.07 -12.74 8.01
CA PHE A 138 9.29 -12.33 6.85
C PHE A 138 7.80 -12.71 7.03
N PRO A 139 6.84 -11.84 6.68
CA PRO A 139 6.98 -10.49 6.10
C PRO A 139 6.98 -9.35 7.12
N ASN A 140 6.94 -9.68 8.42
CA ASN A 140 6.60 -8.76 9.50
C ASN A 140 7.77 -7.85 9.93
N ASP A 141 8.99 -8.38 10.00
CA ASP A 141 10.19 -7.61 10.33
C ASP A 141 11.30 -7.91 9.32
N ILE A 142 11.55 -6.96 8.42
CA ILE A 142 12.51 -7.12 7.32
C ILE A 142 13.69 -6.18 7.52
N CYS A 143 14.86 -6.76 7.78
CA CYS A 143 16.13 -6.05 7.71
C CYS A 143 16.55 -5.88 6.24
N TRP A 144 16.24 -4.72 5.65
CA TRP A 144 16.58 -4.42 4.26
C TRP A 144 18.08 -4.21 4.10
N PRO A 145 18.74 -4.88 3.13
CA PRO A 145 20.15 -4.63 2.86
C PRO A 145 20.33 -3.19 2.35
N ALA A 146 21.49 -2.58 2.62
CA ALA A 146 21.82 -1.25 2.11
C ALA A 146 22.34 -1.34 0.67
N ALA A 147 21.82 -0.51 -0.22
CA ALA A 147 22.30 -0.43 -1.59
C ALA A 147 23.70 0.24 -1.63
N PRO A 148 24.65 -0.24 -2.45
CA PRO A 148 26.05 0.22 -2.44
C PRO A 148 26.26 1.72 -2.69
N ASN A 149 25.35 2.38 -3.42
CA ASN A 149 25.42 3.80 -3.78
C ASN A 149 24.11 4.56 -3.44
N ALA A 150 23.35 4.13 -2.43
CA ALA A 150 22.26 4.95 -1.92
C ALA A 150 22.86 6.19 -1.26
N THR A 151 23.00 7.28 -2.02
CA THR A 151 23.24 8.61 -1.45
C THR A 151 22.06 8.93 -0.56
N ILE A 152 22.33 9.13 0.74
CA ILE A 152 21.36 9.60 1.73
C ILE A 152 20.89 11.01 1.37
#